data_AF-A0A8S9N7D0-F1
#
_entry.id   AF-A0A8S9N7D0-F1
#
_cell.length_a   1.000
_cell.length_b   1.000
_cell.length_c   1.000
_cell.angle_alpha   90.00
_cell.angle_beta   90.00
_cell.angle_gamma   90.00
#
_symmetry.space_group_name_H-M   'P 1'
#
loop_
_entity.id
_entity.type
_entity.pdbx_description
1 polymer ?
#
loop_
_entity_poly.entity_id
_entity_poly.type
_entity_poly.pdbx_seq_one_letter_code
_entity_poly.pdbx_strand_id
1 'polypeptide(L)'
;MKGYSVSHVYRGLMCFTKGTNAQIYNSTTKKLVVLPDIEESNIIAKDHKFNKIIYHIAHDPVHDQYKVVCIVSRLKVVKLLLEHWVFTLGGGVSSRWRKIPCTCPPHSPFTRGLTINGSMYYLALVPNSMKPLFVRFDISSEKLSVLQKPEDAFWCRYYYTEIIEYDGRIAILDHADLVHDGVMDLWVREDEQKNRWSRMKRVLHPSQMNMIKTHIVHNMSLRVQGTTRNGDVILVPQPQVTTHFYVFLYNLQKNHFRKVEIKSNRYNTKRWDVVGFDDIENLMYL
;
A
#
# COMPACT_ATOMS: atom_id res chain seq x y z
N MET A 1 4.27 -19.79 8.89
CA MET A 1 2.92 -19.19 8.73
C MET A 1 2.25 -19.68 7.45
N LYS A 2 1.85 -20.97 7.38
CA LYS A 2 1.30 -21.54 6.14
C LYS A 2 -0.08 -20.93 5.82
N GLY A 3 -0.23 -20.33 4.64
CA GLY A 3 -1.50 -19.77 4.16
C GLY A 3 -1.76 -18.31 4.53
N TYR A 4 -0.82 -17.62 5.18
CA TYR A 4 -0.87 -16.17 5.39
C TYR A 4 -0.14 -15.44 4.24
N SER A 5 -0.55 -14.20 3.97
CA SER A 5 0.13 -13.27 3.07
C SER A 5 0.59 -12.04 3.84
N VAL A 6 1.71 -11.42 3.45
CA VAL A 6 2.12 -10.13 4.00
C VAL A 6 1.19 -9.04 3.45
N SER A 7 0.48 -8.34 4.32
CA SER A 7 -0.42 -7.22 3.96
C SER A 7 0.33 -5.90 3.94
N HIS A 8 1.17 -5.65 4.95
CA HIS A 8 1.88 -4.39 5.13
C HIS A 8 3.13 -4.59 5.97
N VAL A 9 4.17 -3.79 5.72
CA VAL A 9 5.36 -3.72 6.57
C VAL A 9 5.60 -2.25 6.90
N TYR A 10 5.84 -1.96 8.18
CA TYR A 10 6.08 -0.61 8.67
C TYR A 10 6.98 -0.64 9.90
N ARG A 11 8.13 0.02 9.81
CA ARG A 11 9.14 0.18 10.86
C ARG A 11 9.46 -1.14 11.58
N GLY A 12 9.82 -2.17 10.82
CA GLY A 12 10.15 -3.49 11.36
C GLY A 12 8.95 -4.32 11.85
N LEU A 13 7.72 -3.82 11.80
CA LEU A 13 6.50 -4.58 12.04
C LEU A 13 5.94 -5.12 10.73
N MET A 14 5.63 -6.41 10.68
CA MET A 14 5.05 -7.08 9.53
C MET A 14 3.63 -7.55 9.85
N CYS A 15 2.65 -7.12 9.06
CA CYS A 15 1.27 -7.58 9.14
C CYS A 15 1.06 -8.77 8.21
N PHE A 16 0.74 -9.93 8.79
CA PHE A 16 0.36 -11.14 8.09
C PHE A 16 -1.15 -11.34 8.15
N THR A 17 -1.78 -11.65 7.02
CA THR A 17 -3.23 -11.80 6.93
C THR A 17 -3.65 -13.11 6.26
N LYS A 18 -4.74 -13.69 6.74
CA LYS A 18 -5.40 -14.86 6.15
C LYS A 18 -6.92 -14.67 6.27
N GLY A 19 -7.53 -14.19 5.19
CA GLY A 19 -8.94 -13.78 5.23
C GLY A 19 -9.09 -12.58 6.17
N THR A 20 -9.84 -12.77 7.24
CA THR A 20 -10.10 -11.77 8.28
C THR A 20 -9.04 -11.76 9.38
N ASN A 21 -8.30 -12.86 9.54
CA ASN A 21 -7.35 -12.99 10.63
C ASN A 21 -6.09 -12.20 10.29
N ALA A 22 -5.64 -11.39 11.26
CA ALA A 22 -4.43 -10.60 11.15
C ALA A 22 -3.47 -10.89 12.30
N GLN A 23 -2.17 -10.92 11.98
CA GLN A 23 -1.10 -11.14 12.95
C GLN A 23 0.00 -10.10 12.70
N ILE A 24 0.57 -9.57 13.77
CA ILE A 24 1.68 -8.62 13.70
C ILE A 24 2.94 -9.31 14.21
N TYR A 25 3.95 -9.38 13.37
CA TYR A 25 5.26 -9.88 13.73
C TYR A 25 6.24 -8.72 13.86
N ASN A 26 6.89 -8.60 15.02
CA ASN A 26 8.00 -7.67 15.19
C ASN A 26 9.29 -8.38 14.77
N SER A 27 9.92 -7.87 13.70
CA SER A 27 11.15 -8.45 13.16
C SER A 27 12.38 -8.23 14.05
N THR A 28 12.36 -7.25 14.95
CA THR A 28 13.42 -6.95 15.92
C THR A 28 13.31 -7.87 17.13
N THR A 29 12.15 -7.89 17.79
CA THR A 29 11.94 -8.66 19.03
C THR A 29 11.60 -10.14 18.78
N LYS A 30 11.31 -10.49 17.51
CA LYS A 30 10.88 -11.82 17.07
C LYS A 30 9.55 -12.27 17.68
N LYS A 31 8.78 -11.36 18.26
CA LYS A 31 7.46 -11.67 18.84
C LYS A 31 6.36 -11.58 17.78
N LEU A 32 5.36 -12.44 17.95
CA LEU A 32 4.17 -12.49 17.13
C LEU A 32 2.95 -12.19 18.00
N VAL A 33 2.12 -11.24 17.57
CA VAL A 33 0.85 -10.90 18.20
C VAL A 33 -0.27 -11.28 17.24
N VAL A 34 -1.18 -12.14 17.69
CA VAL A 34 -2.42 -12.43 16.96
C VAL A 34 -3.44 -11.37 17.33
N LEU A 35 -3.98 -10.67 16.34
CA LEU A 35 -5.04 -9.70 16.58
C LEU A 35 -6.37 -10.44 16.75
N PRO A 36 -7.27 -9.98 17.65
CA PRO A 36 -8.59 -10.56 17.79
C PRO A 36 -9.41 -10.37 16.51
N ASP A 37 -10.47 -11.16 16.35
CA ASP A 37 -11.40 -10.97 15.24
C ASP A 37 -12.24 -9.70 15.42
N ILE A 38 -12.74 -9.15 14.31
CA ILE A 38 -13.63 -7.99 14.31
C ILE A 38 -15.08 -8.51 14.39
N GLU A 39 -15.51 -8.90 15.58
CA GLU A 39 -16.82 -9.54 15.80
C GLU A 39 -18.00 -8.60 15.47
N GLU A 40 -17.85 -7.30 15.72
CA GLU A 40 -18.92 -6.31 15.53
C GLU A 40 -19.09 -5.86 14.07
N SER A 41 -18.32 -6.44 13.13
CA SER A 41 -18.43 -6.09 11.71
C SER A 41 -19.60 -6.79 11.03
N ASN A 42 -20.52 -5.98 10.51
CA ASN A 42 -21.65 -6.46 9.71
C ASN A 42 -21.26 -6.89 8.29
N ILE A 43 -20.05 -6.52 7.83
CA ILE A 43 -19.54 -6.85 6.50
C ILE A 43 -18.76 -8.17 6.54
N ILE A 44 -17.93 -8.36 7.56
CA ILE A 44 -17.06 -9.53 7.71
C ILE A 44 -17.88 -10.78 8.07
N ALA A 45 -18.83 -10.68 9.00
CA ALA A 45 -19.53 -11.82 9.60
C ALA A 45 -20.35 -12.69 8.62
N LYS A 46 -20.50 -12.29 7.34
CA LYS A 46 -21.40 -12.95 6.39
C LYS A 46 -20.73 -13.86 5.37
N ASP A 47 -19.45 -14.20 5.54
CA ASP A 47 -18.65 -15.08 4.65
C ASP A 47 -18.95 -14.90 3.16
N HIS A 48 -18.54 -13.76 2.62
CA HIS A 48 -18.79 -13.42 1.22
C HIS A 48 -17.50 -13.33 0.42
N LYS A 49 -17.45 -14.09 -0.67
CA LYS A 49 -16.31 -14.21 -1.61
C LYS A 49 -15.76 -12.89 -2.19
N PHE A 50 -16.41 -11.75 -1.98
CA PHE A 50 -16.08 -10.45 -2.57
C PHE A 50 -15.70 -9.36 -1.57
N ASN A 51 -15.41 -9.71 -0.31
CA ASN A 51 -14.93 -8.75 0.67
C ASN A 51 -13.47 -8.38 0.39
N LYS A 52 -13.17 -7.09 0.25
CA LYS A 52 -11.80 -6.57 0.24
C LYS A 52 -11.46 -6.07 1.63
N ILE A 53 -10.46 -6.67 2.25
CA ILE A 53 -9.95 -6.32 3.58
C ILE A 53 -8.50 -5.89 3.42
N ILE A 54 -8.17 -4.69 3.92
CA ILE A 54 -6.81 -4.14 3.89
C ILE A 54 -6.41 -3.84 5.32
N TYR A 55 -5.26 -4.36 5.73
CA TYR A 55 -4.62 -4.04 7.00
C TYR A 55 -3.40 -3.16 6.76
N HIS A 56 -3.31 -2.08 7.52
CA HIS A 56 -2.23 -1.11 7.43
C HIS A 56 -1.72 -0.78 8.83
N ILE A 57 -0.40 -0.75 9.00
CA ILE A 57 0.25 -0.41 10.27
C ILE A 57 0.71 1.04 10.17
N ALA A 58 0.50 1.82 11.24
CA ALA A 58 1.00 3.18 11.34
C ALA A 58 1.40 3.53 12.76
N HIS A 59 2.33 4.47 12.91
CA HIS A 59 2.73 5.05 14.19
C HIS A 59 1.94 6.35 14.43
N ASP A 60 1.41 6.48 15.64
CA ASP A 60 0.79 7.69 16.18
C ASP A 60 1.88 8.52 16.85
N PRO A 61 2.36 9.62 16.23
CA PRO A 61 3.45 10.40 16.78
C PRO A 61 3.06 11.22 18.02
N VAL A 62 1.77 11.46 18.26
CA VAL A 62 1.29 12.26 19.41
C VAL A 62 1.28 11.44 20.69
N HIS A 63 0.83 10.19 20.60
CA HIS A 63 0.67 9.31 21.76
C HIS A 63 1.74 8.21 21.83
N ASP A 64 2.73 8.24 20.93
CA ASP A 64 3.80 7.25 20.76
C ASP A 64 3.31 5.79 20.80
N GLN A 65 2.31 5.48 19.97
CA GLN A 65 1.70 4.15 19.92
C GLN A 65 1.57 3.67 18.48
N TYR A 66 1.65 2.36 18.29
CA TYR A 66 1.38 1.75 16.99
C TYR A 66 -0.09 1.37 16.88
N LYS A 67 -0.68 1.70 15.74
CA LYS A 67 -2.06 1.36 15.41
C LYS A 67 -2.11 0.50 14.15
N VAL A 68 -3.06 -0.42 14.13
CA VAL A 68 -3.44 -1.19 12.95
C VAL A 68 -4.79 -0.68 12.47
N VAL A 69 -4.83 -0.18 11.25
CA VAL A 69 -6.04 0.25 10.56
C VAL A 69 -6.51 -0.91 9.68
N CYS A 70 -7.77 -1.30 9.81
CA CYS A 70 -8.43 -2.26 8.95
C CYS A 70 -9.53 -1.56 8.15
N ILE A 71 -9.44 -1.64 6.82
CA ILE A 71 -10.44 -1.13 5.90
C ILE A 71 -11.16 -2.31 5.27
N VAL A 72 -12.47 -2.39 5.50
CA VAL A 72 -13.33 -3.44 4.97
C VAL A 72 -14.27 -2.81 3.95
N SER A 73 -14.20 -3.25 2.70
CA SER A 73 -15.12 -2.80 1.65
C SER A 73 -15.76 -3.97 0.92
N ARG A 74 -17.07 -3.84 0.63
CA ARG A 74 -17.85 -4.85 -0.09
C ARG A 74 -18.85 -4.21 -1.03
N LEU A 75 -18.76 -4.55 -2.31
CA LEU A 75 -19.79 -4.19 -3.29
C LEU A 75 -20.99 -5.13 -3.16
N LYS A 76 -22.17 -4.58 -2.90
CA LYS A 76 -23.45 -5.31 -2.83
C LYS A 76 -24.41 -4.75 -3.89
N VAL A 77 -24.49 -5.42 -5.04
CA VAL A 77 -25.34 -5.09 -6.21
C VAL A 77 -25.10 -3.66 -6.74
N VAL A 78 -25.56 -2.65 -6.01
CA VAL A 78 -25.46 -1.20 -6.33
C VAL A 78 -24.93 -0.34 -5.17
N LYS A 79 -24.72 -0.92 -3.98
CA LYS A 79 -24.25 -0.21 -2.79
C LYS A 79 -22.92 -0.76 -2.30
N LEU A 80 -21.97 0.13 -2.06
CA LEU A 80 -20.73 -0.20 -1.38
C LEU A 80 -20.92 -0.08 0.13
N LEU A 81 -20.63 -1.16 0.85
CA LEU A 81 -20.49 -1.14 2.30
C LEU A 81 -19.01 -0.89 2.62
N LEU A 82 -18.75 0.01 3.57
CA LEU A 82 -17.42 0.41 3.99
C LEU A 82 -17.38 0.53 5.51
N GLU A 83 -16.38 -0.09 6.12
CA GLU A 83 -16.08 0.06 7.54
C GLU A 83 -14.58 0.31 7.73
N HIS A 84 -14.26 1.16 8.69
CA HIS A 84 -12.90 1.41 9.13
C HIS A 84 -12.80 1.01 10.61
N TRP A 85 -11.76 0.27 10.92
CA TRP A 85 -11.50 -0.23 12.27
C TRP A 85 -10.07 0.11 12.66
N VAL A 86 -9.87 0.41 13.93
CA VAL A 86 -8.56 0.72 14.50
C VAL A 86 -8.31 -0.19 15.69
N PHE A 87 -7.11 -0.75 15.76
CA PHE A 87 -6.60 -1.49 16.89
C PHE A 87 -5.29 -0.85 17.36
N THR A 88 -5.17 -0.57 18.66
CA THR A 88 -3.93 -0.05 19.25
C THR A 88 -3.08 -1.21 19.77
N LEU A 89 -1.83 -1.31 19.30
CA LEU A 89 -0.86 -2.29 19.77
C LEU A 89 -0.33 -1.90 21.16
N GLY A 90 -0.13 -2.88 22.03
CA GLY A 90 0.41 -2.65 23.38
C GLY A 90 -0.59 -2.19 24.44
N GLY A 91 -1.88 -2.02 24.09
CA GLY A 91 -2.95 -1.56 25.00
C GLY A 91 -3.41 -2.54 26.10
N GLY A 92 -2.66 -3.61 26.37
CA GLY A 92 -3.01 -4.63 27.37
C GLY A 92 -4.15 -5.59 26.96
N VAL A 93 -4.63 -6.38 27.93
CA VAL A 93 -5.60 -7.49 27.75
C VAL A 93 -6.98 -7.02 27.24
N SER A 94 -7.28 -5.73 27.35
CA SER A 94 -8.56 -5.13 26.96
C SER A 94 -8.53 -4.41 25.60
N SER A 95 -7.42 -4.47 24.85
CA SER A 95 -7.35 -3.86 23.52
C SER A 95 -8.30 -4.58 22.57
N ARG A 96 -9.24 -3.82 22.00
CA ARG A 96 -10.28 -4.31 21.08
C ARG A 96 -10.29 -3.45 19.83
N TRP A 97 -10.82 -4.00 18.74
CA TRP A 97 -11.09 -3.22 17.55
C TRP A 97 -12.14 -2.14 17.84
N ARG A 98 -11.88 -0.92 17.38
CA ARG A 98 -12.84 0.19 17.46
C ARG A 98 -13.25 0.62 16.08
N LYS A 99 -14.55 0.70 15.85
CA LYS A 99 -15.11 1.22 14.61
C LYS A 99 -14.95 2.73 14.55
N ILE A 100 -14.41 3.23 13.44
CA ILE A 100 -14.26 4.66 13.20
C ILE A 100 -15.38 5.14 12.25
N PRO A 101 -16.11 6.21 12.61
CA PRO A 101 -17.05 6.84 11.71
C PRO A 101 -16.37 7.33 10.43
N CYS A 102 -16.93 6.98 9.28
CA CYS A 102 -16.46 7.46 7.99
C CYS A 102 -17.33 8.63 7.53
N THR A 103 -16.74 9.82 7.44
CA THR A 103 -17.36 11.02 6.86
C THR A 103 -17.23 11.06 5.33
N CYS A 104 -16.38 10.22 4.76
CA CYS A 104 -16.14 10.15 3.33
C CYS A 104 -17.27 9.37 2.62
N PRO A 105 -17.53 9.67 1.33
CA PRO A 105 -18.43 8.84 0.52
C PRO A 105 -17.97 7.37 0.53
N PRO A 106 -18.89 6.39 0.49
CA PRO A 106 -18.51 4.98 0.38
C PRO A 106 -17.59 4.74 -0.82
N HIS A 107 -16.39 4.23 -0.55
CA HIS A 107 -15.32 4.02 -1.53
C HIS A 107 -14.55 2.72 -1.26
N SER A 108 -13.91 2.16 -2.27
CA SER A 108 -13.05 0.98 -2.13
C SER A 108 -11.61 1.39 -2.45
N PRO A 109 -10.67 1.27 -1.49
CA PRO A 109 -9.27 1.57 -1.76
C PRO A 109 -8.74 0.67 -2.89
N PHE A 110 -7.95 1.21 -3.80
CA PHE A 110 -7.27 0.40 -4.83
C PHE A 110 -5.75 0.39 -4.67
N THR A 111 -5.18 1.40 -4.01
CA THR A 111 -3.79 1.43 -3.55
C THR A 111 -3.62 0.72 -2.21
N ARG A 112 -2.38 0.40 -1.85
CA ARG A 112 -2.07 -0.17 -0.52
C ARG A 112 -2.12 0.86 0.60
N GLY A 113 -1.77 2.10 0.23
CA GLY A 113 -1.62 3.21 1.15
C GLY A 113 -0.16 3.48 1.49
N LEU A 114 0.08 4.70 1.97
CA LEU A 114 1.39 5.21 2.38
C LEU A 114 1.23 5.88 3.75
N THR A 115 2.07 5.51 4.72
CA THR A 115 2.16 6.26 5.99
C THR A 115 3.32 7.25 5.91
N ILE A 116 3.03 8.53 6.03
CA ILE A 116 4.03 9.60 6.12
C ILE A 116 3.52 10.71 7.03
N ASN A 117 4.40 11.27 7.87
CA ASN A 117 4.09 12.36 8.80
C ASN A 117 2.85 12.12 9.69
N GLY A 118 2.74 10.92 10.28
CA GLY A 118 1.64 10.58 11.19
C GLY A 118 0.27 10.45 10.53
N SER A 119 0.23 10.31 9.20
CA SER A 119 -1.01 10.12 8.44
C SER A 119 -0.86 9.00 7.42
N MET A 120 -1.94 8.22 7.26
CA MET A 120 -2.07 7.24 6.20
C MET A 120 -2.80 7.88 5.01
N TYR A 121 -2.29 7.64 3.81
CA TYR A 121 -2.84 8.15 2.56
C TYR A 121 -3.13 7.01 1.62
N TYR A 122 -4.28 7.00 0.95
CA TYR A 122 -4.61 6.01 -0.07
C TYR A 122 -5.52 6.58 -1.16
N LEU A 123 -5.49 5.99 -2.35
CA LEU A 123 -6.48 6.23 -3.40
C LEU A 123 -7.57 5.17 -3.36
N ALA A 124 -8.79 5.62 -3.64
CA ALA A 124 -9.96 4.76 -3.66
C ALA A 124 -10.90 5.11 -4.82
N LEU A 125 -11.76 4.17 -5.19
CA LEU A 125 -12.81 4.39 -6.18
C LEU A 125 -14.18 4.41 -5.53
N VAL A 126 -15.02 5.34 -5.96
CA VAL A 126 -16.46 5.30 -5.71
C VAL A 126 -17.09 4.45 -6.82
N PRO A 127 -17.73 3.30 -6.53
CA PRO A 127 -18.10 2.33 -7.58
C PRO A 127 -19.04 2.88 -8.66
N ASN A 128 -20.05 3.66 -8.27
CA ASN A 128 -21.10 4.08 -9.21
C ASN A 128 -20.65 5.18 -10.17
N SER A 129 -19.65 5.98 -9.78
CA SER A 129 -19.13 7.08 -10.61
C SER A 129 -17.75 6.76 -11.18
N MET A 130 -17.11 5.67 -10.74
CA MET A 130 -15.70 5.38 -10.95
C MET A 130 -14.80 6.58 -10.61
N LYS A 131 -15.29 7.51 -9.77
CA LYS A 131 -14.57 8.71 -9.39
C LYS A 131 -13.49 8.31 -8.37
N PRO A 132 -12.22 8.65 -8.62
CA PRO A 132 -11.16 8.42 -7.66
C PRO A 132 -11.25 9.43 -6.52
N LEU A 133 -10.95 8.97 -5.32
CA LEU A 133 -10.76 9.77 -4.12
C LEU A 133 -9.31 9.64 -3.69
N PHE A 134 -8.75 10.76 -3.22
CA PHE A 134 -7.51 10.76 -2.46
C PHE A 134 -7.89 10.94 -0.99
N VAL A 135 -7.63 9.92 -0.17
CA VAL A 135 -8.12 9.86 1.21
C VAL A 135 -6.94 9.90 2.17
N ARG A 136 -7.08 10.72 3.21
CA ARG A 136 -6.18 10.78 4.36
C ARG A 136 -6.90 10.25 5.59
N PHE A 137 -6.21 9.41 6.33
CA PHE A 137 -6.57 9.02 7.69
C PHE A 137 -5.48 9.52 8.64
N ASP A 138 -5.85 10.46 9.50
CA ASP A 138 -4.97 11.00 10.52
C ASP A 138 -4.87 10.02 11.70
N ILE A 139 -3.66 9.53 12.01
CA ILE A 139 -3.48 8.42 12.95
C ILE A 139 -3.79 8.83 14.39
N SER A 140 -3.43 10.06 14.76
CA SER A 140 -3.57 10.56 16.13
C SER A 140 -5.02 10.90 16.46
N SER A 141 -5.70 11.63 15.58
CA SER A 141 -7.10 12.02 15.75
C SER A 141 -8.10 10.95 15.29
N GLU A 142 -7.64 9.95 14.55
CA GLU A 142 -8.43 8.87 13.96
C GLU A 142 -9.56 9.38 13.05
N LYS A 143 -9.28 10.44 12.28
CA LYS A 143 -10.24 11.08 11.38
C LYS A 143 -9.89 10.85 9.92
N LEU A 144 -10.92 10.51 9.13
CA LEU A 144 -10.82 10.46 7.68
C LEU A 144 -11.16 11.82 7.05
N SER A 145 -10.45 12.14 5.98
CA SER A 145 -10.73 13.30 5.13
C SER A 145 -10.47 12.97 3.67
N VAL A 146 -11.31 13.52 2.78
CA VAL A 146 -11.06 13.48 1.33
C VAL A 146 -10.25 14.71 0.97
N LEU A 147 -9.09 14.47 0.38
CA LEU A 147 -8.19 15.49 -0.12
C LEU A 147 -8.43 15.76 -1.60
N GLN A 148 -8.03 16.95 -2.03
CA GLN A 148 -7.98 17.26 -3.45
C GLN A 148 -6.83 16.50 -4.12
N LYS A 149 -7.08 16.06 -5.35
CA LYS A 149 -6.18 15.25 -6.18
C LYS A 149 -5.86 16.03 -7.46
N PRO A 150 -4.78 15.71 -8.19
CA PRO A 150 -4.50 16.36 -9.47
C PRO A 150 -5.66 16.18 -10.46
N GLU A 151 -6.09 17.28 -11.08
CA GLU A 151 -7.22 17.30 -12.02
C GLU A 151 -6.83 16.74 -13.39
N ASP A 152 -5.59 16.98 -13.82
CA ASP A 152 -5.03 16.58 -15.12
C ASP A 152 -4.53 15.12 -15.14
N ALA A 153 -4.59 14.41 -14.00
CA ALA A 153 -4.23 13.01 -13.93
C ALA A 153 -5.28 12.12 -14.62
N PHE A 154 -4.81 11.09 -15.33
CA PHE A 154 -5.67 10.19 -16.09
C PHE A 154 -6.15 9.01 -15.25
N TRP A 155 -7.21 9.25 -14.48
CA TRP A 155 -7.67 8.35 -13.43
C TRP A 155 -8.33 7.04 -13.88
N CYS A 156 -8.64 6.89 -15.17
CA CYS A 156 -9.19 5.65 -15.72
C CYS A 156 -8.18 4.48 -15.64
N ARG A 157 -6.88 4.77 -15.43
CA ARG A 157 -5.78 3.80 -15.33
C ARG A 157 -5.47 3.38 -13.89
N TYR A 158 -6.45 3.42 -12.98
CA TYR A 158 -6.25 3.17 -11.54
C TYR A 158 -5.51 1.87 -11.17
N TYR A 159 -5.54 0.83 -12.02
CA TYR A 159 -4.76 -0.40 -11.82
C TYR A 159 -3.23 -0.18 -11.87
N TYR A 160 -2.79 0.89 -12.53
CA TYR A 160 -1.40 1.30 -12.70
C TYR A 160 -1.11 2.62 -11.96
N THR A 161 -1.95 2.99 -11.00
CA THR A 161 -1.75 4.18 -10.17
C THR A 161 -1.44 3.77 -8.74
N GLU A 162 -0.37 4.29 -8.17
CA GLU A 162 0.01 4.04 -6.76
C GLU A 162 0.41 5.35 -6.08
N ILE A 163 0.25 5.41 -4.76
CA ILE A 163 0.83 6.48 -3.94
C ILE A 163 2.21 6.02 -3.47
N ILE A 164 3.19 6.89 -3.65
CA ILE A 164 4.57 6.64 -3.25
C ILE A 164 5.13 7.82 -2.46
N GLU A 165 6.19 7.57 -1.70
CA GLU A 165 7.02 8.63 -1.16
C GLU A 165 8.04 9.05 -2.23
N TYR A 166 8.10 10.34 -2.52
CA TYR A 166 9.10 10.93 -3.40
C TYR A 166 9.71 12.12 -2.69
N ASP A 167 11.00 12.01 -2.33
CA ASP A 167 11.74 13.13 -1.73
C ASP A 167 11.08 13.66 -0.44
N GLY A 168 10.66 12.75 0.44
CA GLY A 168 9.96 13.07 1.68
C GLY A 168 8.54 13.64 1.49
N ARG A 169 8.02 13.64 0.25
CA ARG A 169 6.70 14.16 -0.10
C ARG A 169 5.82 13.05 -0.67
N ILE A 170 4.51 13.29 -0.61
CA ILE A 170 3.54 12.40 -1.21
C ILE A 170 3.53 12.62 -2.71
N ALA A 171 3.58 11.53 -3.47
CA ALA A 171 3.39 11.58 -4.91
C ALA A 171 2.44 10.49 -5.40
N ILE A 172 1.73 10.79 -6.49
CA ILE A 172 0.91 9.84 -7.23
C ILE A 172 1.68 9.45 -8.49
N LEU A 173 1.92 8.15 -8.66
CA LEU A 173 2.66 7.59 -9.79
C LEU A 173 1.70 6.84 -10.71
N ASP A 174 1.62 7.26 -11.97
CA ASP A 174 1.03 6.47 -13.07
C ASP A 174 2.15 5.77 -13.84
N HIS A 175 2.07 4.44 -13.90
CA HIS A 175 3.05 3.58 -14.57
C HIS A 175 2.43 2.69 -15.65
N ALA A 176 1.27 3.04 -16.20
CA ALA A 176 0.60 2.24 -17.22
C ALA A 176 1.45 2.04 -18.49
N ASP A 177 2.18 3.09 -18.88
CA ASP A 177 2.97 3.10 -20.12
C ASP A 177 4.44 2.70 -19.88
N LEU A 178 4.79 2.27 -18.66
CA LEU A 178 6.17 1.90 -18.30
C LEU A 178 6.68 0.72 -19.11
N VAL A 179 5.87 -0.33 -19.26
CA VAL A 179 6.30 -1.57 -19.94
C VAL A 179 6.40 -1.38 -21.45
N HIS A 180 5.49 -0.60 -22.03
CA HIS A 180 5.39 -0.43 -23.49
C HIS A 180 6.31 0.67 -24.00
N ASP A 181 6.31 1.83 -23.32
CA ASP A 181 6.97 3.04 -23.79
C ASP A 181 8.13 3.47 -22.88
N GLY A 182 8.30 2.83 -21.73
CA GLY A 182 9.30 3.26 -20.74
C GLY A 182 8.92 4.57 -20.06
N VAL A 183 7.64 4.96 -20.10
CA VAL A 183 7.16 6.27 -19.63
C VAL A 183 6.36 6.13 -18.34
N MET A 184 6.56 7.07 -17.42
CA MET A 184 5.73 7.26 -16.24
C MET A 184 5.43 8.74 -16.01
N ASP A 185 4.26 9.02 -15.47
CA ASP A 185 3.88 10.34 -14.99
C ASP A 185 3.81 10.34 -13.46
N LEU A 186 4.35 11.39 -12.85
CA LEU A 186 4.41 11.58 -11.42
C LEU A 186 3.79 12.94 -11.06
N TRP A 187 2.87 12.95 -10.11
CA TRP A 187 2.35 14.17 -9.51
C TRP A 187 2.85 14.26 -8.08
N VAL A 188 3.75 15.21 -7.80
CA VAL A 188 4.30 15.44 -6.46
C VAL A 188 3.49 16.54 -5.78
N ARG A 189 3.10 16.31 -4.52
CA ARG A 189 2.37 17.28 -3.71
C ARG A 189 3.36 18.30 -3.14
N GLU A 190 3.26 19.53 -3.61
CA GLU A 190 4.16 20.63 -3.24
C GLU A 190 3.68 21.36 -1.98
N ASP A 191 2.39 21.64 -1.90
CA ASP A 191 1.79 22.37 -0.79
C ASP A 191 0.42 21.75 -0.47
N GLU A 192 0.29 21.22 0.74
CA GLU A 192 -0.96 20.60 1.20
C GLU A 192 -2.09 21.63 1.37
N GLN A 193 -1.80 22.82 1.88
CA GLN A 193 -2.79 23.85 2.18
C GLN A 193 -3.33 24.49 0.90
N LYS A 194 -2.44 24.73 -0.07
CA LYS A 194 -2.81 25.34 -1.37
C LYS A 194 -3.22 24.31 -2.41
N ASN A 195 -3.23 23.03 -2.07
CA ASN A 195 -3.44 21.92 -3.00
C ASN A 195 -2.61 22.04 -4.30
N ARG A 196 -1.31 22.31 -4.16
CA ARG A 196 -0.43 22.44 -5.33
C ARG A 196 0.22 21.11 -5.66
N TRP A 197 0.14 20.73 -6.94
CA TRP A 197 0.78 19.55 -7.48
C TRP A 197 1.72 19.96 -8.63
N SER A 198 2.91 19.37 -8.66
CA SER A 198 3.81 19.47 -9.82
C SER A 198 3.78 18.16 -10.58
N ARG A 199 3.55 18.22 -11.90
CA ARG A 199 3.64 17.05 -12.77
C ARG A 199 5.06 16.91 -13.31
N MET A 200 5.56 15.68 -13.32
CA MET A 200 6.84 15.31 -13.89
C MET A 200 6.67 14.07 -14.76
N LYS A 201 7.27 14.08 -15.94
CA LYS A 201 7.40 12.88 -16.78
C LYS A 201 8.76 12.22 -16.54
N ARG A 202 8.77 10.90 -16.52
CA ARG A 202 10.00 10.08 -16.46
C ARG A 202 10.03 9.12 -17.64
N VAL A 203 11.18 9.05 -18.28
CA VAL A 203 11.41 8.21 -19.45
C VAL A 203 12.68 7.42 -19.22
N LEU A 204 12.58 6.10 -19.36
CA LEU A 204 13.72 5.21 -19.22
C LEU A 204 14.73 5.43 -20.35
N HIS A 205 16.01 5.28 -20.03
CA HIS A 205 17.05 5.24 -21.06
C HIS A 205 16.87 3.99 -21.94
N PRO A 206 17.28 4.01 -23.22
CA PRO A 206 17.15 2.85 -24.12
C PRO A 206 17.75 1.55 -23.56
N SER A 207 18.88 1.63 -22.85
CA SER A 207 19.51 0.48 -22.19
C SER A 207 18.64 -0.11 -21.07
N GLN A 208 17.96 0.74 -20.30
CA GLN A 208 17.01 0.34 -19.27
C GLN A 208 15.74 -0.26 -19.88
N MET A 209 15.27 0.30 -21.00
CA MET A 209 14.14 -0.24 -21.73
C MET A 209 14.42 -1.63 -22.29
N ASN A 210 15.64 -1.87 -22.78
CA ASN A 210 16.06 -3.21 -23.20
C ASN A 210 15.94 -4.21 -22.03
N MET A 211 16.34 -3.82 -20.82
CA MET A 211 16.20 -4.67 -19.64
C MET A 211 14.74 -5.05 -19.34
N ILE A 212 13.78 -4.12 -19.50
CA ILE A 212 12.34 -4.44 -19.39
C ILE A 212 11.95 -5.46 -20.46
N LYS A 213 12.26 -5.20 -21.73
CA LYS A 213 11.90 -6.08 -22.86
C LYS A 213 12.45 -7.50 -22.72
N THR A 214 13.64 -7.67 -22.13
CA THR A 214 14.25 -9.00 -21.91
C THR A 214 13.56 -9.80 -20.80
N HIS A 215 12.96 -9.13 -19.80
CA HIS A 215 12.46 -9.79 -18.59
C HIS A 215 10.93 -9.79 -18.46
N ILE A 216 10.25 -8.84 -19.11
CA ILE A 216 8.80 -8.68 -19.09
C ILE A 216 8.26 -9.17 -20.44
N VAL A 217 7.70 -10.38 -20.44
CA VAL A 217 7.12 -11.01 -21.64
C VAL A 217 5.64 -10.64 -21.81
N HIS A 218 5.06 -11.00 -22.96
CA HIS A 218 3.65 -10.75 -23.26
C HIS A 218 2.74 -11.27 -22.12
N ASN A 219 1.85 -10.39 -21.65
CA ASN A 219 0.91 -10.56 -20.51
C ASN A 219 1.50 -10.33 -19.10
N MET A 220 2.78 -9.97 -18.98
CA MET A 220 3.33 -9.48 -17.71
C MET A 220 3.15 -7.98 -17.55
N SER A 221 2.86 -7.53 -16.33
CA SER A 221 2.90 -6.14 -15.92
C SER A 221 3.90 -5.94 -14.79
N LEU A 222 4.30 -4.68 -14.57
CA LEU A 222 5.04 -4.30 -13.38
C LEU A 222 4.05 -3.69 -12.39
N ARG A 223 4.06 -4.16 -11.15
CA ARG A 223 3.25 -3.60 -10.06
C ARG A 223 4.14 -2.91 -9.05
N VAL A 224 3.82 -1.66 -8.75
CA VAL A 224 4.45 -0.90 -7.65
C VAL A 224 4.10 -1.55 -6.31
N GLN A 225 5.11 -1.75 -5.45
CA GLN A 225 4.93 -2.28 -4.09
C GLN A 225 5.13 -1.23 -3.00
N GLY A 226 5.76 -0.11 -3.34
CA GLY A 226 6.16 0.95 -2.42
C GLY A 226 7.50 1.56 -2.83
N THR A 227 8.09 2.30 -1.91
CA THR A 227 9.38 2.96 -2.07
C THR A 227 10.32 2.58 -0.95
N THR A 228 11.60 2.51 -1.29
CA THR A 228 12.68 2.36 -0.31
C THR A 228 13.03 3.71 0.31
N ARG A 229 13.71 3.70 1.46
CA ARG A 229 14.37 4.83 2.15
C ARG A 229 15.32 5.61 1.25
N ASN A 230 15.90 4.95 0.24
CA ASN A 230 16.76 5.61 -0.75
C ASN A 230 15.96 6.24 -1.91
N GLY A 231 14.64 6.19 -1.86
CA GLY A 231 13.75 6.73 -2.90
C GLY A 231 13.64 5.85 -4.14
N ASP A 232 14.11 4.60 -4.11
CA ASP A 232 13.88 3.65 -5.21
C ASP A 232 12.44 3.13 -5.13
N VAL A 233 11.69 3.24 -6.23
CA VAL A 233 10.38 2.60 -6.40
C VAL A 233 10.60 1.10 -6.62
N ILE A 234 9.89 0.27 -5.87
CA ILE A 234 9.93 -1.18 -5.96
C ILE A 234 8.87 -1.65 -6.95
N LEU A 235 9.32 -2.23 -8.07
CA LEU A 235 8.47 -2.74 -9.15
C LEU A 235 8.61 -4.25 -9.25
N VAL A 236 7.48 -4.96 -9.13
CA VAL A 236 7.44 -6.43 -9.13
C VAL A 236 6.73 -6.94 -10.39
N PRO A 237 7.36 -7.82 -11.19
CA PRO A 237 6.70 -8.47 -12.32
C PRO A 237 5.47 -9.28 -11.90
N GLN A 238 4.41 -9.24 -12.70
CA GLN A 238 3.15 -9.93 -12.43
C GLN A 238 2.53 -10.50 -13.72
N PRO A 239 2.18 -11.80 -13.78
CA PRO A 239 2.47 -12.84 -12.79
C PRO A 239 3.98 -13.16 -12.73
N GLN A 240 4.48 -13.56 -11.56
CA GLN A 240 5.81 -14.14 -11.49
C GLN A 240 5.74 -15.61 -11.90
N VAL A 241 6.11 -15.88 -13.14
CA VAL A 241 6.10 -17.22 -13.73
C VAL A 241 7.50 -17.86 -13.70
N THR A 242 8.51 -17.13 -13.24
CA THR A 242 9.92 -17.53 -13.29
C THR A 242 10.38 -18.27 -12.04
N THR A 243 11.32 -19.19 -12.20
CA THR A 243 12.00 -19.91 -11.10
C THR A 243 12.90 -19.00 -10.27
N HIS A 244 13.31 -17.85 -10.81
CA HIS A 244 14.09 -16.82 -10.13
C HIS A 244 13.16 -15.70 -9.67
N PHE A 245 13.23 -15.35 -8.38
CA PHE A 245 12.51 -14.21 -7.81
C PHE A 245 13.37 -12.96 -7.98
N TYR A 246 12.85 -11.97 -8.68
CA TYR A 246 13.56 -10.70 -8.88
C TYR A 246 12.56 -9.54 -8.88
N VAL A 247 13.11 -8.36 -8.64
CA VAL A 247 12.38 -7.09 -8.60
C VAL A 247 13.17 -6.03 -9.35
N PHE A 248 12.50 -4.99 -9.78
CA PHE A 248 13.15 -3.81 -10.31
C PHE A 248 13.11 -2.70 -9.28
N LEU A 249 14.23 -1.99 -9.16
CA LEU A 249 14.35 -0.80 -8.35
C LEU A 249 14.57 0.38 -9.31
N TYR A 250 13.71 1.38 -9.19
CA TYR A 250 13.81 2.58 -10.02
C TYR A 250 13.97 3.84 -9.18
N ASN A 251 15.14 4.46 -9.26
CA ASN A 251 15.35 5.76 -8.67
C ASN A 251 14.80 6.86 -9.60
N LEU A 252 13.66 7.43 -9.23
CA LEU A 252 13.00 8.47 -10.04
C LEU A 252 13.79 9.78 -10.12
N GLN A 253 14.66 10.08 -9.15
CA GLN A 253 15.50 11.29 -9.16
C GLN A 253 16.72 11.10 -10.06
N LYS A 254 17.41 9.95 -9.92
CA LYS A 254 18.64 9.64 -10.66
C LYS A 254 18.39 9.03 -12.04
N ASN A 255 17.13 8.83 -12.41
CA ASN A 255 16.72 8.07 -13.60
C ASN A 255 17.47 6.73 -13.73
N HIS A 256 17.60 6.00 -12.62
CA HIS A 256 18.43 4.79 -12.56
C HIS A 256 17.57 3.56 -12.29
N PHE A 257 17.45 2.71 -13.31
CA PHE A 257 16.65 1.49 -13.29
C PHE A 257 17.56 0.26 -13.23
N ARG A 258 17.35 -0.61 -12.24
CA ARG A 258 18.16 -1.82 -12.04
C ARG A 258 17.31 -3.02 -11.64
N LYS A 259 17.72 -4.21 -12.08
CA LYS A 259 17.18 -5.50 -11.62
C LYS A 259 17.92 -5.95 -10.37
N VAL A 260 17.18 -6.45 -9.39
CA VAL A 260 17.74 -7.11 -8.21
C VAL A 260 17.18 -8.52 -8.13
N GLU A 261 18.07 -9.50 -8.17
CA GLU A 261 17.71 -10.89 -7.94
C GLU A 261 17.71 -11.19 -6.45
N ILE A 262 16.65 -11.86 -6.00
CA ILE A 262 16.45 -12.22 -4.61
C ILE A 262 16.67 -13.71 -4.51
N LYS A 263 17.76 -14.08 -3.83
CA LYS A 263 18.07 -15.48 -3.54
C LYS A 263 17.05 -16.00 -2.52
N SER A 264 16.06 -16.74 -2.99
CA SER A 264 15.10 -17.42 -2.13
C SER A 264 15.36 -18.92 -2.18
N ASN A 265 15.50 -19.57 -1.02
CA ASN A 265 15.30 -21.01 -0.96
C ASN A 265 13.82 -21.25 -1.21
N ARG A 266 13.51 -21.93 -2.32
CA ARG A 266 12.16 -22.37 -2.71
C ARG A 266 11.45 -22.84 -1.44
N TYR A 267 10.30 -22.22 -1.11
CA TYR A 267 9.12 -22.87 -0.50
C TYR A 267 8.18 -21.97 0.31
N ASN A 268 8.43 -20.67 0.57
CA ASN A 268 7.56 -20.00 1.57
C ASN A 268 6.65 -18.85 1.19
N THR A 269 6.77 -18.11 0.08
CA THR A 269 5.90 -16.92 -0.03
C THR A 269 5.53 -16.47 -1.45
N LYS A 270 4.23 -16.18 -1.60
CA LYS A 270 3.62 -15.63 -2.81
C LYS A 270 3.70 -14.11 -2.77
N ARG A 271 4.16 -13.48 -3.86
CA ARG A 271 3.92 -12.09 -4.33
C ARG A 271 4.18 -10.88 -3.39
N TRP A 272 4.26 -11.04 -2.07
CA TRP A 272 4.10 -9.95 -1.09
C TRP A 272 5.29 -9.75 -0.14
N ASP A 273 6.30 -10.62 -0.19
CA ASP A 273 7.51 -10.54 0.65
C ASP A 273 8.52 -9.47 0.22
N VAL A 274 8.24 -8.73 -0.85
CA VAL A 274 9.08 -7.60 -1.28
C VAL A 274 8.77 -6.32 -0.48
N VAL A 275 7.62 -6.27 0.21
CA VAL A 275 7.24 -5.11 1.02
C VAL A 275 8.15 -5.04 2.24
N GLY A 276 8.82 -3.90 2.44
CA GLY A 276 9.69 -3.68 3.60
C GLY A 276 11.12 -4.21 3.48
N PHE A 277 11.66 -4.39 2.26
CA PHE A 277 13.03 -4.86 2.00
C PHE A 277 14.14 -4.07 2.72
N ASP A 278 13.82 -2.84 3.10
CA ASP A 278 14.73 -1.88 3.72
C ASP A 278 14.13 -1.28 5.00
N ASP A 279 13.01 -1.81 5.47
CA ASP A 279 12.27 -1.29 6.61
C ASP A 279 12.75 -1.90 7.93
N ILE A 280 14.07 -1.82 8.14
CA ILE A 280 14.75 -2.24 9.36
C ILE A 280 14.89 -1.00 10.24
N GLU A 281 13.92 -0.73 11.09
CA GLU A 281 14.11 0.12 12.28
C GLU A 281 14.18 -0.80 13.50
N ASN A 282 15.16 -0.56 14.38
CA ASN A 282 15.29 -1.27 15.65
C ASN A 282 14.18 -0.81 16.60
N LEU A 283 13.00 -1.42 16.47
CA LEU A 283 11.84 -1.10 17.29
C LEU A 283 11.69 -2.11 18.43
N MET A 284 11.85 -1.61 19.65
CA MET A 284 11.77 -2.38 20.90
C MET A 284 10.35 -2.55 21.43
N TYR A 285 9.33 -2.03 20.75
CA TYR A 285 7.93 -2.15 21.19
C TYR A 285 7.30 -3.46 20.67
N LEU A 286 6.65 -4.19 21.60
CA LEU A 286 6.19 -5.60 21.56
C LEU A 286 7.26 -6.63 21.89
#